data_AF-A0A3N5GZL2-F1
#
_entry.id   AF-A0A3N5GZL2-F1
#
_cell.length_a   1.000
_cell.length_b   1.000
_cell.length_c   1.000
_cell.angle_alpha   90.00
_cell.angle_beta   90.00
_cell.angle_gamma   90.00
#
_symmetry.space_group_name_H-M   'P 1'
#
loop_
_entity.id
_entity.type
_entity.pdbx_description
1 polymer ?
#
loop_
_entity_poly.entity_id
_entity_poly.type
_entity_poly.pdbx_seq_one_letter_code
_entity_poly.pdbx_strand_id
1 'polypeptide(L)'
;MAQTNIIPLPHHVRNAGFAFDRDWIDGLRVNLSAAERRVATLPGRRSVKKDAQAAWLLKAVTCIDLTTLSGDDTAGRVKRLCAKAIHPVRADILEGLGMGDRGLHTGAVCVYHRFVATA
;
A
#
# COMPACT_ATOMS: atom_id res chain seq x y z
N MET A 1 2.47 14.27 -33.09
CA MET A 1 3.09 14.81 -31.87
C MET A 1 2.06 15.67 -31.16
N ALA A 2 1.23 15.07 -30.30
CA ALA A 2 0.23 15.82 -29.54
C ALA A 2 0.91 16.47 -28.33
N GLN A 3 0.95 17.80 -28.33
CA GLN A 3 1.42 18.60 -27.21
C GLN A 3 0.39 18.47 -26.08
N THR A 4 0.77 17.80 -24.99
CA THR A 4 -0.03 17.77 -23.76
C THR A 4 0.04 19.16 -23.14
N ASN A 5 -1.05 19.90 -23.26
CA ASN A 5 -1.22 21.22 -22.67
C ASN A 5 -1.28 21.04 -21.14
N ILE A 6 -0.16 21.23 -20.44
CA ILE A 6 -0.12 21.14 -18.97
C ILE A 6 -0.76 22.43 -18.42
N ILE A 7 -2.03 22.33 -18.04
CA ILE A 7 -2.72 23.39 -17.30
C ILE A 7 -2.01 23.50 -15.93
N PRO A 8 -1.45 24.68 -15.54
CA PRO A 8 -0.88 24.85 -14.22
C PRO A 8 -1.99 24.68 -13.19
N LEU A 9 -1.90 23.62 -12.38
CA LEU A 9 -2.79 23.48 -11.22
C LEU A 9 -2.54 24.68 -10.29
N PRO A 10 -3.59 25.35 -9.79
CA PRO A 10 -3.41 26.46 -8.87
C PRO A 10 -2.58 25.99 -7.67
N HIS A 11 -1.53 26.73 -7.34
CA HIS A 11 -0.76 26.50 -6.12
C HIS A 11 -1.71 26.65 -4.92
N HIS A 12 -2.19 25.54 -4.37
CA HIS A 12 -3.01 25.57 -3.17
C HIS A 12 -2.22 26.25 -2.05
N VAL A 13 -2.87 27.18 -1.36
CA VAL A 13 -2.32 27.81 -0.16
C VAL A 13 -1.96 26.68 0.81
N ARG A 14 -0.67 26.57 1.17
CA ARG A 14 -0.24 25.59 2.15
C ARG A 14 -0.89 25.90 3.49
N ASN A 15 -1.20 24.86 4.27
CA ASN A 15 -1.61 25.02 5.65
C ASN A 15 -0.57 25.89 6.38
N ALA A 16 -1.04 26.91 7.09
CA ALA A 16 -0.17 27.72 7.93
C ALA A 16 0.51 26.82 8.97
N GLY A 17 1.82 26.95 9.12
CA GLY A 17 2.53 26.27 10.19
C GLY A 17 2.09 26.81 11.55
N PHE A 18 2.07 25.94 12.55
CA PHE A 18 1.90 26.31 13.96
C PHE A 18 3.11 25.79 14.76
N ALA A 19 3.39 26.41 15.90
CA ALA A 19 4.45 25.93 16.78
C ALA A 19 4.14 24.52 17.27
N PHE A 20 5.14 23.65 17.30
CA PHE A 20 4.96 22.28 17.81
C PHE A 20 4.51 22.31 19.27
N ASP A 21 3.33 21.75 19.53
CA ASP A 21 2.77 21.58 20.87
C ASP A 21 2.98 20.13 21.31
N ARG A 22 3.81 19.93 22.33
CA ARG A 22 4.14 18.60 22.83
C ARG A 22 2.99 17.99 23.64
N ASP A 23 2.11 18.80 24.20
CA ASP A 23 1.01 18.33 25.05
C ASP A 23 0.05 17.41 24.27
N TRP A 24 -0.02 17.59 22.94
CA TRP A 24 -0.79 16.72 22.04
C TRP A 24 -0.29 15.29 22.00
N ILE A 25 1.01 15.07 22.23
CA ILE A 25 1.64 13.75 22.29
C ILE A 25 1.69 13.26 23.73
N ASP A 26 2.13 14.10 24.66
CA ASP A 26 2.32 13.73 26.07
C ASP A 26 0.98 13.41 26.76
N GLY A 27 -0.11 14.01 26.28
CA GLY A 27 -1.47 13.75 26.73
C GLY A 27 -2.09 12.46 26.15
N LEU A 28 -1.47 11.81 25.16
CA LEU A 28 -2.01 10.58 24.59
C LEU A 28 -2.00 9.47 25.66
N ARG A 29 -3.14 8.80 25.79
CA ARG A 29 -3.32 7.65 26.66
C ARG A 29 -3.81 6.49 25.82
N VAL A 30 -3.03 5.41 25.79
CA VAL A 30 -3.41 4.16 25.12
C VAL A 30 -3.73 3.13 26.19
N ASN A 31 -4.91 2.52 26.08
CA ASN A 31 -5.26 1.38 26.93
C ASN A 31 -4.57 0.12 26.40
N LEU A 32 -3.34 -0.11 26.87
CA LEU A 32 -2.51 -1.23 26.44
C LEU A 32 -3.24 -2.56 26.64
N SER A 33 -3.81 -2.80 27.82
CA SER A 33 -4.50 -4.07 28.12
C SER A 33 -5.70 -4.33 27.21
N ALA A 34 -6.45 -3.29 26.82
CA ALA A 34 -7.53 -3.42 25.85
C ALA A 34 -7.01 -3.77 24.45
N ALA A 35 -5.93 -3.11 24.01
CA ALA A 35 -5.29 -3.40 22.73
C ALA A 35 -4.76 -4.85 22.69
N GLU A 36 -4.06 -5.28 23.73
CA GLU A 36 -3.53 -6.64 23.85
C GLU A 36 -4.63 -7.69 23.85
N ARG A 37 -5.69 -7.52 24.66
CA ARG A 37 -6.85 -8.42 24.62
C ARG A 37 -7.47 -8.49 23.24
N ARG A 38 -7.62 -7.35 22.56
CA ARG A 38 -8.18 -7.30 21.21
C ARG A 38 -7.31 -8.08 20.22
N VAL A 39 -6.00 -7.85 20.23
CA VAL A 39 -5.02 -8.54 19.38
C VAL A 39 -5.03 -10.04 19.64
N ALA A 40 -5.06 -10.46 20.90
CA ALA A 40 -5.12 -11.88 21.28
C ALA A 40 -6.36 -12.60 20.72
N THR A 41 -7.47 -11.90 20.45
CA THR A 41 -8.63 -12.51 19.79
C THR A 41 -8.47 -12.72 18.28
N LEU A 42 -7.49 -12.10 17.63
CA LEU A 42 -7.33 -12.16 16.18
C LEU A 42 -6.97 -13.57 15.67
N PRO A 43 -6.00 -14.30 16.27
CA PRO A 43 -5.64 -15.65 15.80
C PRO A 43 -6.76 -16.68 15.96
N GLY A 44 -7.63 -16.54 16.98
CA GLY A 44 -8.75 -17.45 17.24
C GLY A 44 -9.96 -17.24 16.32
N ARG A 45 -9.94 -16.20 15.47
CA ARG A 45 -11.00 -15.99 14.45
C ARG A 45 -10.83 -17.02 13.33
N ARG A 46 -11.95 -17.47 12.77
CA ARG A 46 -12.00 -18.58 11.79
C ARG A 46 -10.95 -18.40 10.70
N SER A 47 -10.04 -19.36 10.61
CA SER A 47 -9.08 -19.43 9.51
C SER A 47 -9.77 -19.87 8.22
N VAL A 48 -9.40 -19.23 7.12
CA VAL A 48 -9.71 -19.72 5.77
C VAL A 48 -8.85 -20.96 5.51
N LYS A 49 -9.45 -22.04 5.02
CA LYS A 49 -8.77 -23.35 4.89
C LYS A 49 -8.57 -23.74 3.43
N LYS A 50 -7.54 -24.55 3.16
CA LYS A 50 -7.28 -25.23 1.88
C LYS A 50 -7.30 -24.23 0.70
N ASP A 51 -7.95 -24.59 -0.40
CA ASP A 51 -7.99 -23.79 -1.64
C ASP A 51 -8.58 -22.40 -1.43
N ALA A 52 -9.53 -22.26 -0.49
CA ALA A 52 -10.06 -20.95 -0.14
C ALA A 52 -8.96 -20.04 0.41
N GLN A 53 -7.95 -20.57 1.12
CA GLN A 53 -6.84 -19.77 1.63
C GLN A 53 -6.03 -19.16 0.48
N ALA A 54 -5.70 -19.96 -0.54
CA ALA A 54 -5.00 -19.46 -1.73
C ALA A 54 -5.85 -18.42 -2.47
N ALA A 55 -7.14 -18.68 -2.68
CA ALA A 55 -8.05 -17.74 -3.33
C ALA A 55 -8.15 -16.41 -2.56
N TRP A 56 -8.23 -16.45 -1.24
CA TRP A 56 -8.28 -15.23 -0.40
C TRP A 56 -6.96 -14.47 -0.39
N LEU A 57 -5.82 -15.15 -0.43
CA LEU A 57 -4.51 -14.50 -0.56
C LEU A 57 -4.37 -13.80 -1.92
N LEU A 58 -4.78 -14.46 -3.01
CA LEU A 58 -4.82 -13.83 -4.34
C LEU A 58 -5.78 -12.63 -4.36
N LYS A 59 -6.94 -12.74 -3.70
CA LYS A 59 -7.86 -11.61 -3.56
C LYS A 59 -7.24 -10.47 -2.74
N ALA A 60 -6.53 -10.78 -1.67
CA ALA A 60 -5.84 -9.79 -0.85
C ALA A 60 -4.84 -8.98 -1.68
N VAL A 61 -4.09 -9.62 -2.59
CA VAL A 61 -3.17 -8.92 -3.51
C VAL A 61 -3.88 -7.80 -4.28
N THR A 62 -5.10 -8.04 -4.78
CA THR A 62 -5.89 -7.02 -5.52
C THR A 62 -6.31 -5.82 -4.65
N CYS A 63 -6.22 -5.95 -3.33
CA CYS A 63 -6.56 -4.93 -2.35
C CYS A 63 -5.32 -4.27 -1.71
N ILE A 64 -4.11 -4.62 -2.17
CA ILE A 64 -2.87 -4.04 -1.66
C ILE A 64 -2.57 -2.75 -2.41
N ASP A 65 -2.30 -1.68 -1.65
CA ASP A 65 -1.56 -0.53 -2.14
C ASP A 65 -0.08 -0.79 -1.88
N LEU A 66 0.65 -1.17 -2.92
CA LEU A 66 2.05 -1.56 -2.77
C LEU A 66 2.88 -0.31 -2.47
N THR A 67 3.36 -0.20 -1.23
CA THR A 67 3.81 1.07 -0.66
C THR A 67 5.33 1.14 -0.55
N THR A 68 5.92 2.29 -0.93
CA THR A 68 7.24 2.72 -0.45
C THR A 68 7.18 4.19 -0.02
N LEU A 69 7.46 4.43 1.26
CA LEU A 69 7.53 5.76 1.85
C LEU A 69 8.87 5.93 2.58
N SER A 70 9.94 5.42 1.98
CA SER A 70 11.28 5.54 2.55
C SER A 70 11.90 6.87 2.19
N GLY A 71 12.59 7.50 3.15
CA GLY A 71 13.26 8.79 2.93
C GLY A 71 14.39 8.72 1.91
N ASP A 72 15.00 7.54 1.72
CA ASP A 72 16.09 7.27 0.79
C ASP A 72 15.61 6.74 -0.57
N ASP A 73 14.31 6.82 -0.87
CA ASP A 73 13.77 6.31 -2.13
C ASP A 73 14.43 7.00 -3.34
N THR A 74 14.60 6.20 -4.41
CA THR A 74 15.14 6.63 -5.70
C THR A 74 14.15 6.28 -6.79
N ALA A 75 14.24 6.98 -7.94
CA ALA A 75 13.38 6.70 -9.08
C ALA A 75 13.47 5.23 -9.55
N GLY A 76 14.67 4.64 -9.49
CA GLY A 76 14.87 3.23 -9.83
C GLY A 76 14.17 2.26 -8.88
N ARG A 77 14.11 2.57 -7.58
CA ARG A 77 13.39 1.75 -6.59
C ARG A 77 11.87 1.84 -6.81
N VAL A 78 11.36 3.04 -7.08
CA VAL A 78 9.94 3.25 -7.40
C VAL A 78 9.54 2.48 -8.68
N LYS A 79 10.35 2.53 -9.74
CA LYS A 79 10.09 1.75 -10.97
C LYS A 79 10.06 0.24 -10.70
N ARG A 80 10.97 -0.28 -9.86
CA ARG A 80 10.94 -1.70 -9.45
C ARG A 80 9.72 -2.05 -8.62
N LEU A 81 9.27 -1.15 -7.75
CA LEU A 81 8.03 -1.31 -7.02
C LEU A 81 6.84 -1.41 -7.97
N CYS A 82 6.76 -0.54 -8.99
CA CYS A 82 5.70 -0.58 -10.00
C CYS A 82 5.74 -1.88 -10.81
N ALA A 83 6.93 -2.34 -11.23
CA ALA A 83 7.07 -3.64 -11.88
C ALA A 83 6.58 -4.80 -10.98
N LYS A 84 6.83 -4.71 -9.66
CA LYS A 84 6.32 -5.68 -8.69
C LYS A 84 4.81 -5.57 -8.47
N ALA A 85 4.24 -4.38 -8.55
CA ALA A 85 2.79 -4.15 -8.48
C ALA A 85 2.06 -4.77 -9.68
N ILE A 86 2.66 -4.69 -10.87
CA ILE A 86 2.16 -5.30 -12.12
C ILE A 86 2.29 -6.83 -12.07
N HIS A 87 3.37 -7.35 -11.49
CA HIS A 87 3.64 -8.80 -11.36
C HIS A 87 3.87 -9.22 -9.89
N PRO A 88 2.83 -9.17 -9.03
CA PRO A 88 2.97 -9.37 -7.59
C PRO A 88 3.27 -10.82 -7.22
N VAL A 89 2.85 -11.78 -8.04
CA VAL A 89 3.05 -13.22 -7.85
C VAL A 89 3.77 -13.78 -9.07
N ARG A 90 4.65 -14.76 -8.86
CA ARG A 90 5.38 -15.43 -9.96
C ARG A 90 4.40 -16.20 -10.86
N ALA A 91 4.69 -16.23 -12.16
CA ALA A 91 3.83 -16.86 -13.17
C ALA A 91 3.58 -18.35 -12.89
N ASP A 92 4.63 -19.12 -12.53
CA ASP A 92 4.53 -20.55 -12.24
C ASP A 92 3.59 -20.86 -11.06
N ILE A 93 3.55 -19.98 -10.06
CA ILE A 93 2.62 -20.11 -8.92
C ILE A 93 1.18 -19.82 -9.39
N LEU A 94 0.97 -18.82 -10.25
CA LEU A 94 -0.36 -18.51 -10.78
C LEU A 94 -0.88 -19.63 -11.68
N GLU A 95 -0.01 -20.23 -12.51
CA GLU A 95 -0.33 -21.41 -13.32
C GLU A 95 -0.74 -22.59 -12.45
N GLY A 96 0.04 -22.92 -11.42
CA GLY A 96 -0.27 -23.99 -10.47
C GLY A 96 -1.58 -23.78 -9.68
N LEU A 97 -2.07 -22.54 -9.61
CA LEU A 97 -3.34 -22.18 -8.97
C LEU A 97 -4.49 -21.97 -9.98
N GLY A 98 -4.28 -22.21 -11.29
CA GLY A 98 -5.29 -22.01 -12.33
C GLY A 98 -5.65 -20.54 -12.60
N MET A 99 -4.72 -19.62 -12.33
CA MET A 99 -4.90 -18.16 -12.40
C MET A 99 -3.94 -17.48 -13.41
N GLY A 100 -3.24 -18.26 -14.25
CA GLY A 100 -2.27 -17.74 -15.22
C GLY A 100 -2.82 -16.64 -16.14
N ASP A 101 -4.07 -16.78 -16.59
CA ASP A 101 -4.70 -15.86 -17.55
C ASP A 101 -5.49 -14.71 -16.91
N ARG A 102 -5.50 -14.62 -15.57
CA ARG A 102 -6.39 -13.71 -14.82
C ARG A 102 -5.84 -12.30 -14.63
N GLY A 103 -4.60 -12.03 -15.05
CA GLY A 103 -4.00 -10.68 -15.00
C GLY A 103 -3.93 -10.08 -13.59
N LEU A 104 -3.39 -10.81 -12.61
CA LEU A 104 -3.31 -10.36 -11.23
C LEU A 104 -2.30 -9.20 -11.05
N HIS A 105 -2.77 -8.06 -10.54
CA HIS A 105 -1.95 -6.92 -10.11
C HIS A 105 -2.41 -6.40 -8.74
N THR A 106 -1.62 -5.52 -8.11
CA THR A 106 -2.02 -4.85 -6.87
C THR A 106 -3.08 -3.77 -7.13
N GLY A 107 -3.77 -3.31 -6.08
CA GLY A 107 -4.80 -2.28 -6.19
C GLY A 107 -4.23 -0.91 -6.58
N ALA A 108 -3.12 -0.52 -5.96
CA ALA A 108 -2.39 0.70 -6.31
C ALA A 108 -0.90 0.58 -5.96
N VAL A 109 -0.17 1.68 -6.23
CA VAL A 109 1.18 1.94 -5.73
C VAL A 109 1.12 3.22 -4.91
N CYS A 110 1.65 3.18 -3.68
CA CYS A 110 1.70 4.34 -2.80
C CYS A 110 3.15 4.80 -2.63
N VAL A 111 3.41 6.05 -3.00
CA VAL A 111 4.75 6.68 -2.97
C VAL A 111 4.67 8.09 -2.41
N TYR A 112 5.81 8.62 -1.95
CA TYR A 112 5.90 10.05 -1.65
C TYR A 112 5.56 10.89 -2.90
N HIS A 113 4.95 12.05 -2.67
CA HIS A 113 4.49 12.96 -3.74
C HIS A 113 5.55 13.23 -4.82
N ARG A 114 6.83 13.40 -4.43
CA ARG A 114 7.94 13.65 -5.36
C ARG A 114 8.15 12.53 -6.40
N PHE A 115 7.65 11.34 -6.13
CA PHE A 115 7.76 10.16 -6.99
C PHE A 115 6.48 9.84 -7.76
N VAL A 116 5.40 10.63 -7.60
CA VAL A 116 4.15 10.41 -8.34
C VAL A 116 4.35 10.47 -9.84
N ALA A 117 5.22 11.36 -10.35
CA ALA A 117 5.54 11.41 -11.78
C ALA A 117 6.44 10.24 -12.25
N THR A 118 7.07 9.51 -11.32
CA THR A 118 7.92 8.35 -11.63
C THR A 118 7.15 7.03 -11.59
N ALA A 119 6.17 6.93 -10.67
CA ALA A 119 5.25 5.81 -10.54
C ALA A 119 4.25 5.80 -11.71
#